data_AF-A0A493TCV7-F1
#
_entry.id   AF-A0A493TCV7-F1
#
_cell.length_a   1.000
_cell.length_b   1.000
_cell.length_c   1.000
_cell.angle_alpha   90.00
_cell.angle_beta   90.00
_cell.angle_gamma   90.00
#
_symmetry.space_group_name_H-M   'P 1'
#
loop_
_entity.id
_entity.type
_entity.pdbx_description
1 polymer ?
#
loop_
_entity_poly.entity_id
_entity_poly.type
_entity_poly.pdbx_seq_one_letter_code
_entity_poly.pdbx_strand_id
1 'polypeptide(L)'
;MSDKLPYKVADISLADWGRKAIEIAENEMPGLMKMREMYAASKPLKGARIAGCLHMTVQTAVLIETLIKLGAEVQWSSCNIFSTQDHAAAAIAKAGIPVFAWKGETDEEYLWCIEQTLYFKDGQPLNMILDDGGDLTNLVHTKYPQLLKGIRGISEETTTGVHNLYKMKASGTLKVPAINVNDSVTKSKFDNLYGCRESLIDGIKRATDVMIAGKVAVVAGYGDVGKGCAQALRSFGARVIITEIDPINALQAAMEGYEVTTMEEACKEGNIFVTTTGCTDIVQGRHFEQMKDDAIVCNIGHFDVEVDAKWLNENAVEVVNVKPQVDRYTLRNGRHIILLAEGRLVNLGCAMGHPSFVMSNSFTNQVLAQIELWTNSDKYSVGVHFLPKKLDEDGRTEIRKNQDNCAQRRGEGSGATRRCGFTFRWCWQTDGQPRAGAELTLLSPHLQTFIGYSTLHRSYISFPSQTMLTPHHRIGIIYNRPINSIALSQCPRADLHGDCPLPRLCCPWGRCVQDHPSPEVFTFLA
;
A
#
# COMPACT_ATOMS: atom_id res chain seq x y z
N MET A 1 36.75 -23.95 2.87
CA MET A 1 35.69 -23.05 3.43
C MET A 1 35.60 -21.91 2.44
N SER A 2 34.42 -21.57 1.94
CA SER A 2 34.29 -20.59 0.85
C SER A 2 34.63 -19.17 1.32
N ASP A 3 35.21 -18.37 0.43
CA ASP A 3 35.53 -16.95 0.64
C ASP A 3 34.27 -16.06 0.63
N LYS A 4 33.22 -16.47 1.35
CA LYS A 4 31.97 -15.72 1.46
C LYS A 4 32.19 -14.53 2.40
N LEU A 5 31.83 -13.33 1.95
CA LEU A 5 31.81 -12.13 2.80
C LEU A 5 30.81 -12.31 3.96
N PRO A 6 31.13 -11.84 5.18
CA PRO A 6 30.23 -11.94 6.32
C PRO A 6 29.01 -11.02 6.20
N TYR A 7 29.17 -9.88 5.52
CA TYR A 7 28.15 -8.88 5.16
C TYR A 7 28.74 -7.98 4.05
N LYS A 8 27.90 -7.17 3.38
CA LYS A 8 28.33 -6.03 2.53
C LYS A 8 27.30 -4.89 2.70
N VAL A 9 27.76 -3.73 3.17
CA VAL A 9 26.96 -2.51 3.41
C VAL A 9 27.77 -1.29 2.98
N ALA A 10 27.12 -0.15 2.72
CA ALA A 10 27.80 1.07 2.24
C ALA A 10 28.88 1.59 3.20
N ASP A 11 28.52 1.81 4.47
CA ASP A 11 29.44 2.27 5.51
C ASP A 11 29.03 1.73 6.89
N ILE A 12 29.90 0.92 7.48
CA ILE A 12 29.70 0.33 8.81
C ILE A 12 29.78 1.36 9.95
N SER A 13 30.35 2.55 9.69
CA SER A 13 30.45 3.63 10.70
C SER A 13 29.08 4.18 11.10
N LEU A 14 28.08 4.10 10.21
CA LEU A 14 26.71 4.58 10.41
C LEU A 14 25.91 3.76 11.45
N ALA A 15 26.44 2.63 11.91
CA ALA A 15 25.74 1.69 12.77
C ALA A 15 25.25 2.27 14.10
N ASP A 16 25.95 3.27 14.68
CA ASP A 16 25.55 3.90 15.94
C ASP A 16 24.41 4.92 15.76
N TRP A 17 24.25 5.47 14.55
CA TRP A 17 23.03 6.18 14.17
C TRP A 17 21.89 5.20 13.91
N GLY A 18 22.17 4.11 13.17
CA GLY A 18 21.23 3.02 12.94
C GLY A 18 20.62 2.46 14.21
N ARG A 19 21.44 2.17 15.23
CA ARG A 19 20.96 1.67 16.53
C ARG A 19 19.99 2.65 17.20
N LYS A 20 20.29 3.95 17.23
CA LYS A 20 19.39 4.98 17.79
C LYS A 20 18.07 5.07 17.01
N ALA A 21 18.11 4.94 15.68
CA ALA A 21 16.90 4.93 14.87
C ALA A 21 16.04 3.68 15.12
N ILE A 22 16.68 2.51 15.29
CA ILE A 22 16.02 1.25 15.67
C ILE A 22 15.36 1.38 17.05
N GLU A 23 16.07 1.90 18.06
CA GLU A 23 15.52 2.12 19.42
C GLU A 23 14.28 3.04 19.42
N ILE A 24 14.26 4.07 18.57
CA ILE A 24 13.06 4.91 18.38
C ILE A 24 11.95 4.10 17.70
N ALA A 25 12.25 3.36 16.63
CA ALA A 25 11.28 2.56 15.91
C ALA A 25 10.69 1.42 16.76
N GLU A 26 11.42 0.83 17.70
CA GLU A 26 10.90 -0.22 18.60
C GLU A 26 9.73 0.26 19.45
N ASN A 27 9.74 1.53 19.90
CA ASN A 27 8.61 2.13 20.63
C ASN A 27 7.37 2.30 19.75
N GLU A 28 7.57 2.56 18.44
CA GLU A 28 6.54 2.64 17.42
C GLU A 28 6.25 1.28 16.75
N MET A 29 6.81 0.16 17.25
CA MET A 29 6.56 -1.19 16.71
C MET A 29 6.02 -2.16 17.78
N PRO A 30 4.90 -1.81 18.44
CA PRO A 30 4.35 -2.51 19.58
C PRO A 30 3.96 -3.96 19.27
N GLY A 31 3.51 -4.25 18.03
CA GLY A 31 3.19 -5.61 17.58
C GLY A 31 4.43 -6.52 17.59
N LEU A 32 5.54 -6.06 17.01
CA LEU A 32 6.81 -6.80 17.05
C LEU A 32 7.37 -6.91 18.47
N MET A 33 7.26 -5.86 19.29
CA MET A 33 7.67 -5.92 20.69
C MET A 33 6.85 -6.95 21.48
N LYS A 34 5.54 -7.07 21.21
CA LYS A 34 4.69 -8.09 21.82
C LYS A 34 5.07 -9.51 21.35
N MET A 35 5.41 -9.68 20.07
CA MET A 35 5.94 -10.97 19.58
C MET A 35 7.24 -11.37 20.28
N ARG A 36 8.16 -10.41 20.52
CA ARG A 36 9.38 -10.64 21.32
C ARG A 36 9.03 -11.05 22.76
N GLU A 37 8.12 -10.34 23.43
CA GLU A 37 7.68 -10.66 24.79
C GLU A 37 7.09 -12.09 24.91
N MET A 38 6.18 -12.46 24.01
CA MET A 38 5.47 -13.74 24.09
C MET A 38 6.32 -14.95 23.68
N TYR A 39 7.26 -14.78 22.74
CA TYR A 39 7.93 -15.92 22.09
C TYR A 39 9.45 -15.99 22.28
N ALA A 40 10.11 -14.98 22.87
CA ALA A 40 11.56 -15.02 23.09
C ALA A 40 12.03 -16.16 24.02
N ALA A 41 11.18 -16.58 24.96
CA ALA A 41 11.49 -17.66 25.90
C ALA A 41 11.32 -19.06 25.28
N SER A 42 10.25 -19.28 24.52
CA SER A 42 9.97 -20.56 23.86
C SER A 42 10.79 -20.80 22.59
N LYS A 43 11.27 -19.72 21.95
CA LYS A 43 12.09 -19.73 20.72
C LYS A 43 11.49 -20.60 19.61
N PRO A 44 10.26 -20.28 19.15
CA PRO A 44 9.54 -21.13 18.20
C PRO A 44 10.27 -21.30 16.87
N LEU A 45 11.10 -20.34 16.46
CA LEU A 45 11.86 -20.38 15.20
C LEU A 45 13.23 -21.06 15.34
N LYS A 46 13.52 -21.75 16.45
CA LYS A 46 14.79 -22.45 16.65
C LYS A 46 15.06 -23.45 15.52
N GLY A 47 16.19 -23.25 14.81
CA GLY A 47 16.62 -24.06 13.66
C GLY A 47 16.09 -23.60 12.31
N ALA A 48 15.25 -22.56 12.26
CA ALA A 48 14.92 -21.86 11.04
C ALA A 48 16.14 -21.08 10.56
N ARG A 49 16.42 -21.16 9.26
CA ARG A 49 17.45 -20.41 8.52
C ARG A 49 16.71 -19.61 7.45
N ILE A 50 16.32 -18.40 7.83
CA ILE A 50 15.45 -17.53 7.05
C ILE A 50 16.32 -16.66 6.15
N ALA A 51 16.20 -16.85 4.84
CA ALA A 51 16.65 -15.84 3.88
C ALA A 51 15.52 -14.82 3.71
N GLY A 52 15.82 -13.54 3.98
CA GLY A 52 14.90 -12.43 3.77
C GLY A 52 15.31 -11.58 2.57
N CYS A 53 14.36 -11.32 1.69
CA CYS A 53 14.49 -10.36 0.58
C CYS A 53 13.39 -9.31 0.73
N LEU A 54 13.70 -8.23 1.43
CA LEU A 54 12.77 -7.16 1.78
C LEU A 54 13.53 -5.86 2.05
N HIS A 55 12.99 -4.72 1.61
CA HIS A 55 13.53 -3.37 1.82
C HIS A 55 14.33 -3.22 3.13
N MET A 56 15.64 -2.99 3.05
CA MET A 56 16.52 -2.95 4.22
C MET A 56 16.43 -1.60 4.96
N THR A 57 15.32 -1.39 5.68
CA THR A 57 15.00 -0.17 6.45
C THR A 57 15.21 -0.33 7.95
N VAL A 58 15.07 0.77 8.71
CA VAL A 58 15.02 0.76 10.18
C VAL A 58 13.90 -0.16 10.69
N GLN A 59 12.73 -0.17 10.05
CA GLN A 59 11.61 -1.03 10.43
C GLN A 59 11.96 -2.51 10.21
N THR A 60 12.61 -2.82 9.08
CA THR A 60 13.04 -4.18 8.74
C THR A 60 14.14 -4.68 9.68
N ALA A 61 15.00 -3.79 10.19
CA ALA A 61 15.96 -4.14 11.23
C ALA A 61 15.27 -4.62 12.53
N VAL A 62 14.14 -4.01 12.93
CA VAL A 62 13.33 -4.46 14.07
C VAL A 62 12.71 -5.85 13.82
N LEU A 63 12.27 -6.14 12.59
CA LEU A 63 11.79 -7.46 12.15
C LEU A 63 12.91 -8.53 12.23
N ILE A 64 14.07 -8.25 11.64
CA ILE A 64 15.26 -9.14 11.65
C ILE A 64 15.62 -9.51 13.09
N GLU A 65 15.77 -8.52 13.98
CA GLU A 65 16.11 -8.77 15.39
C GLU A 65 14.99 -9.52 16.13
N THR A 66 13.73 -9.36 15.73
CA THR A 66 12.60 -10.13 16.27
C THR A 66 12.70 -11.62 15.88
N LEU A 67 12.95 -11.93 14.61
CA LEU A 67 13.11 -13.32 14.13
C LEU A 67 14.27 -14.02 14.86
N ILE A 68 15.39 -13.33 15.05
CA ILE A 68 16.56 -13.83 15.80
C ILE A 68 16.22 -14.02 17.29
N LYS A 69 15.51 -13.07 17.91
CA LYS A 69 15.06 -13.19 19.32
C LYS A 69 14.22 -14.46 19.52
N LEU A 70 13.37 -14.77 18.54
CA LEU A 70 12.53 -15.97 18.45
C LEU A 70 13.28 -17.25 18.05
N GLY A 71 14.59 -17.19 17.81
CA GLY A 71 15.48 -18.34 17.67
C GLY A 71 15.91 -18.67 16.24
N ALA A 72 15.52 -17.89 15.24
CA ALA A 72 15.98 -18.09 13.86
C ALA A 72 17.46 -17.67 13.69
N GLU A 73 18.13 -18.32 12.74
CA GLU A 73 19.25 -17.72 12.02
C GLU A 73 18.70 -16.96 10.82
N VAL A 74 19.25 -15.78 10.54
CA VAL A 74 18.74 -14.87 9.51
C VAL A 74 19.89 -14.35 8.64
N GLN A 75 19.67 -14.30 7.33
CA GLN A 75 20.50 -13.53 6.37
C GLN A 75 19.58 -12.68 5.50
N TRP A 76 20.02 -11.47 5.12
CA TRP A 76 19.13 -10.49 4.48
C TRP A 76 19.72 -9.80 3.26
N SER A 77 18.87 -9.53 2.27
CA SER A 77 19.10 -8.62 1.16
C SER A 77 17.91 -7.67 1.01
N SER A 78 18.12 -6.52 0.36
CA SER A 78 17.02 -5.65 -0.05
C SER A 78 16.24 -6.28 -1.21
N CYS A 79 14.97 -5.90 -1.41
CA CYS A 79 14.18 -6.23 -2.63
C CYS A 79 14.07 -5.05 -3.61
N ASN A 80 14.80 -3.95 -3.36
CA ASN A 80 14.85 -2.81 -4.29
C ASN A 80 16.12 -1.97 -4.07
N ILE A 81 16.84 -1.71 -5.15
CA ILE A 81 18.15 -1.04 -5.19
C ILE A 81 18.22 0.35 -4.54
N PHE A 82 17.09 1.07 -4.43
CA PHE A 82 17.05 2.40 -3.82
C PHE A 82 16.39 2.42 -2.44
N SER A 83 15.88 1.30 -1.95
CA SER A 83 15.08 1.24 -0.70
C SER A 83 15.89 1.09 0.58
N THR A 84 17.16 0.68 0.47
CA THR A 84 18.04 0.46 1.61
C THR A 84 18.30 1.76 2.38
N GLN A 85 18.27 1.68 3.71
CA GLN A 85 18.68 2.74 4.62
C GLN A 85 20.02 2.34 5.22
N ASP A 86 21.13 2.88 4.70
CA ASP A 86 22.47 2.36 4.97
C ASP A 86 22.86 2.31 6.46
N HIS A 87 22.34 3.24 7.27
CA HIS A 87 22.51 3.24 8.72
C HIS A 87 21.81 2.05 9.40
N ALA A 88 20.63 1.64 8.92
CA ALA A 88 19.95 0.44 9.42
C ALA A 88 20.70 -0.84 9.01
N ALA A 89 21.16 -0.92 7.75
CA ALA A 89 21.99 -2.03 7.27
C ALA A 89 23.29 -2.13 8.08
N ALA A 90 23.97 -1.01 8.35
CA ALA A 90 25.16 -0.95 9.18
C ALA A 90 24.92 -1.42 10.63
N ALA A 91 23.78 -1.07 11.24
CA ALA A 91 23.43 -1.52 12.59
C ALA A 91 23.19 -3.04 12.67
N ILE A 92 22.58 -3.63 11.63
CA ILE A 92 22.38 -5.08 11.50
C ILE A 92 23.72 -5.79 11.27
N ALA A 93 24.58 -5.27 10.38
CA ALA A 93 25.94 -5.79 10.16
C ALA A 93 26.80 -5.73 11.43
N LYS A 94 26.77 -4.62 12.19
CA LYS A 94 27.51 -4.45 13.45
C LYS A 94 26.99 -5.38 14.57
N ALA A 95 25.72 -5.79 14.51
CA ALA A 95 25.17 -6.83 15.38
C ALA A 95 25.63 -8.26 15.01
N GLY A 96 26.44 -8.42 13.95
CA GLY A 96 26.97 -9.72 13.51
C GLY A 96 26.00 -10.53 12.64
N ILE A 97 24.97 -9.88 12.10
CA ILE A 97 23.94 -10.50 11.27
C ILE A 97 24.33 -10.31 9.79
N PRO A 98 24.38 -11.38 8.96
CA PRO A 98 24.72 -11.25 7.55
C PRO A 98 23.66 -10.45 6.78
N VAL A 99 24.04 -9.26 6.33
CA VAL A 99 23.23 -8.38 5.47
C VAL A 99 24.05 -7.95 4.27
N PHE A 100 23.42 -8.01 3.10
CA PHE A 100 24.00 -7.66 1.80
C PHE A 100 23.04 -6.65 1.17
N ALA A 101 23.24 -5.37 1.51
CA ALA A 101 22.35 -4.29 1.11
C ALA A 101 23.03 -2.92 1.23
N TRP A 102 22.88 -2.07 0.21
CA TRP A 102 23.16 -0.63 0.28
C TRP A 102 22.20 0.16 -0.63
N LYS A 103 22.15 1.48 -0.49
CA LYS A 103 21.38 2.35 -1.40
C LYS A 103 22.18 2.62 -2.68
N GLY A 104 21.56 2.43 -3.84
CA GLY A 104 22.21 2.61 -5.14
C GLY A 104 22.98 1.39 -5.62
N GLU A 105 22.48 0.18 -5.33
CA GLU A 105 22.95 -1.06 -5.97
C GLU A 105 22.76 -1.02 -7.50
N THR A 106 23.66 -1.64 -8.23
CA THR A 106 23.41 -2.03 -9.64
C THR A 106 22.56 -3.30 -9.70
N ASP A 107 21.88 -3.59 -10.81
CA ASP A 107 21.06 -4.82 -10.95
C ASP A 107 21.90 -6.11 -10.81
N GLU A 108 23.18 -6.09 -11.20
CA GLU A 108 24.13 -7.20 -10.98
C GLU A 108 24.44 -7.40 -9.49
N GLU A 109 24.66 -6.31 -8.75
CA GLU A 109 24.91 -6.35 -7.32
C GLU A 109 23.68 -6.74 -6.50
N TYR A 110 22.50 -6.28 -6.92
CA TYR A 110 21.21 -6.67 -6.36
C TYR A 110 21.02 -8.19 -6.39
N LEU A 111 21.20 -8.80 -7.57
CA LEU A 111 21.11 -10.25 -7.73
C LEU A 111 22.18 -10.98 -6.89
N TRP A 112 23.42 -10.47 -6.87
CA TRP A 112 24.50 -11.00 -6.05
C TRP A 112 24.17 -10.95 -4.55
N CYS A 113 23.52 -9.87 -4.07
CA CYS A 113 23.08 -9.71 -2.68
C CYS A 113 22.07 -10.80 -2.30
N ILE A 114 21.05 -11.05 -3.13
CA ILE A 114 20.08 -12.13 -2.89
C ILE A 114 20.79 -13.49 -2.84
N GLU A 115 21.72 -13.76 -3.75
CA GLU A 115 22.50 -15.01 -3.76
C GLU A 115 23.33 -15.22 -2.48
N GLN A 116 23.83 -14.15 -1.85
CA GLN A 116 24.55 -14.27 -0.57
C GLN A 116 23.63 -14.74 0.57
N THR A 117 22.31 -14.59 0.48
CA THR A 117 21.39 -15.03 1.54
C THR A 117 21.15 -16.55 1.56
N LEU A 118 21.46 -17.26 0.47
CA LEU A 118 21.03 -18.65 0.25
C LEU A 118 21.74 -19.71 1.12
N TYR A 119 22.99 -19.45 1.53
CA TYR A 119 23.83 -20.39 2.28
C TYR A 119 24.33 -19.78 3.59
N PHE A 120 24.20 -20.50 4.69
CA PHE A 120 24.50 -20.07 6.06
C PHE A 120 25.93 -20.50 6.47
N LYS A 121 26.36 -20.08 7.67
CA LYS A 121 27.77 -20.16 8.13
C LYS A 121 28.35 -21.57 8.19
N ASP A 122 27.52 -22.57 8.41
CA ASP A 122 27.86 -24.00 8.43
C ASP A 122 27.79 -24.68 7.05
N GLY A 123 27.53 -23.89 5.99
CA GLY A 123 27.31 -24.36 4.63
C GLY A 123 25.89 -24.90 4.39
N GLN A 124 25.00 -24.89 5.38
CA GLN A 124 23.61 -25.32 5.17
C GLN A 124 22.85 -24.29 4.34
N PRO A 125 21.97 -24.74 3.42
CA PRO A 125 21.10 -23.82 2.69
C PRO A 125 20.00 -23.26 3.59
N LEU A 126 19.39 -22.16 3.16
CA LEU A 126 18.12 -21.65 3.69
C LEU A 126 17.08 -22.78 3.80
N ASN A 127 16.21 -22.68 4.81
CA ASN A 127 15.08 -23.60 4.99
C ASN A 127 13.73 -22.88 5.16
N MET A 128 13.74 -21.55 5.09
CA MET A 128 12.60 -20.65 5.10
C MET A 128 12.89 -19.44 4.21
N ILE A 129 11.86 -18.94 3.51
CA ILE A 129 11.91 -17.72 2.72
C ILE A 129 10.96 -16.69 3.34
N LEU A 130 11.41 -15.44 3.44
CA LEU A 130 10.59 -14.26 3.67
C LEU A 130 10.84 -13.31 2.50
N ASP A 131 9.79 -12.96 1.75
CA ASP A 131 9.91 -12.31 0.44
C ASP A 131 8.97 -11.10 0.32
N ASP A 132 9.39 -10.15 -0.50
CA ASP A 132 8.69 -8.93 -0.85
C ASP A 132 8.89 -8.69 -2.35
N GLY A 133 7.87 -9.03 -3.13
CA GLY A 133 7.86 -8.93 -4.59
C GLY A 133 8.11 -10.27 -5.29
N GLY A 134 8.69 -11.25 -4.60
CA GLY A 134 8.84 -12.64 -5.08
C GLY A 134 10.17 -12.96 -5.75
N ASP A 135 11.17 -12.07 -5.71
CA ASP A 135 12.45 -12.26 -6.42
C ASP A 135 13.29 -13.39 -5.82
N LEU A 136 13.37 -13.50 -4.49
CA LEU A 136 14.07 -14.61 -3.84
C LEU A 136 13.36 -15.95 -4.12
N THR A 137 12.03 -15.95 -4.11
CA THR A 137 11.20 -17.10 -4.50
C THR A 137 11.47 -17.51 -5.95
N ASN A 138 11.50 -16.56 -6.88
CA ASN A 138 11.78 -16.79 -8.30
C ASN A 138 13.21 -17.32 -8.50
N LEU A 139 14.22 -16.71 -7.88
CA LEU A 139 15.62 -17.12 -7.95
C LEU A 139 15.80 -18.57 -7.48
N VAL A 140 15.17 -18.94 -6.35
CA VAL A 140 15.25 -20.30 -5.83
C VAL A 140 14.48 -21.29 -6.70
N HIS A 141 13.31 -20.94 -7.24
CA HIS A 141 12.56 -21.84 -8.12
C HIS A 141 13.20 -22.05 -9.50
N THR A 142 13.97 -21.07 -10.01
CA THR A 142 14.54 -21.10 -11.36
C THR A 142 16.02 -21.50 -11.38
N LYS A 143 16.86 -20.85 -10.57
CA LYS A 143 18.33 -21.01 -10.58
C LYS A 143 18.83 -22.00 -9.51
N TYR A 144 18.10 -22.16 -8.41
CA TYR A 144 18.48 -23.08 -7.32
C TYR A 144 17.40 -24.12 -6.94
N PRO A 145 16.73 -24.79 -7.91
CA PRO A 145 15.61 -25.69 -7.63
C PRO A 145 15.97 -26.89 -6.73
N GLN A 146 17.25 -27.26 -6.65
CA GLN A 146 17.77 -28.26 -5.71
C GLN A 146 17.55 -27.89 -4.23
N LEU A 147 17.41 -26.60 -3.90
CA LEU A 147 17.20 -26.13 -2.53
C LEU A 147 15.75 -26.26 -2.07
N LEU A 148 14.78 -26.29 -3.01
CA LEU A 148 13.34 -26.31 -2.71
C LEU A 148 12.93 -27.44 -1.75
N LYS A 149 13.58 -28.62 -1.85
CA LYS A 149 13.31 -29.77 -0.97
C LYS A 149 13.62 -29.50 0.51
N GLY A 150 14.52 -28.55 0.80
CA GLY A 150 14.89 -28.17 2.17
C GLY A 150 14.05 -27.04 2.77
N ILE A 151 13.20 -26.38 1.98
CA ILE A 151 12.47 -25.17 2.37
C ILE A 151 11.06 -25.55 2.85
N ARG A 152 10.72 -25.19 4.09
CA ARG A 152 9.41 -25.50 4.69
C ARG A 152 8.31 -24.53 4.29
N GLY A 153 8.65 -23.30 3.92
CA GLY A 153 7.65 -22.29 3.61
C GLY A 153 8.21 -20.98 3.06
N ILE A 154 7.32 -20.24 2.40
CA ILE A 154 7.50 -18.85 1.93
C ILE A 154 6.44 -17.99 2.62
N SER A 155 6.80 -16.79 3.11
CA SER A 155 5.82 -15.75 3.42
C SER A 155 6.07 -14.53 2.55
N GLU A 156 5.03 -14.04 1.86
CA GLU A 156 5.13 -12.98 0.85
C GLU A 156 4.31 -11.75 1.24
N GLU A 157 4.96 -10.59 1.25
CA GLU A 157 4.45 -9.31 1.74
C GLU A 157 3.51 -8.61 0.75
N THR A 158 3.71 -8.75 -0.56
CA THR A 158 3.13 -7.84 -1.56
C THR A 158 2.06 -8.45 -2.46
N THR A 159 1.16 -7.59 -2.94
CA THR A 159 0.15 -7.95 -3.95
C THR A 159 0.79 -8.61 -5.18
N THR A 160 1.93 -8.12 -5.67
CA THR A 160 2.51 -8.64 -6.91
C THR A 160 3.26 -9.96 -6.69
N GLY A 161 4.01 -10.11 -5.60
CA GLY A 161 4.60 -11.41 -5.26
C GLY A 161 3.52 -12.47 -5.00
N VAL A 162 2.41 -12.10 -4.36
CA VAL A 162 1.23 -12.96 -4.21
C VAL A 162 0.61 -13.34 -5.57
N HIS A 163 0.44 -12.38 -6.49
CA HIS A 163 0.00 -12.67 -7.85
C HIS A 163 0.96 -13.61 -8.59
N ASN A 164 2.27 -13.46 -8.40
CA ASN A 164 3.27 -14.38 -8.94
C ASN A 164 3.11 -15.79 -8.35
N LEU A 165 3.00 -15.92 -7.03
CA LEU A 165 2.75 -17.20 -6.35
C LEU A 165 1.47 -17.89 -6.86
N TYR A 166 0.38 -17.15 -7.12
CA TYR A 166 -0.83 -17.71 -7.73
C TYR A 166 -0.61 -18.16 -9.18
N LYS A 167 0.14 -17.40 -10.00
CA LYS A 167 0.54 -17.84 -11.35
C LYS A 167 1.38 -19.12 -11.30
N MET A 168 2.37 -19.18 -10.40
CA MET A 168 3.22 -20.37 -10.19
C MET A 168 2.42 -21.57 -9.67
N LYS A 169 1.40 -21.36 -8.85
CA LYS A 169 0.47 -22.41 -8.42
C LYS A 169 -0.36 -22.93 -9.60
N ALA A 170 -0.90 -22.03 -10.43
CA ALA A 170 -1.73 -22.38 -11.58
C ALA A 170 -0.95 -23.11 -12.70
N SER A 171 0.32 -22.74 -12.92
CA SER A 171 1.22 -23.44 -13.86
C SER A 171 1.88 -24.69 -13.26
N GLY A 172 1.65 -24.98 -11.97
CA GLY A 172 2.27 -26.10 -11.26
C GLY A 172 3.77 -25.95 -11.00
N THR A 173 4.36 -24.76 -11.17
CA THR A 173 5.78 -24.51 -10.92
C THR A 173 6.09 -24.25 -9.43
N LEU A 174 5.15 -23.74 -8.65
CA LEU A 174 5.30 -23.56 -7.19
C LEU A 174 5.53 -24.93 -6.50
N LYS A 175 6.62 -25.07 -5.74
CA LYS A 175 6.99 -26.35 -5.07
C LYS A 175 6.98 -26.30 -3.54
N VAL A 176 6.77 -25.13 -2.95
CA VAL A 176 6.83 -24.87 -1.50
C VAL A 176 5.49 -24.26 -1.07
N PRO A 177 4.93 -24.57 0.11
CA PRO A 177 3.75 -23.87 0.62
C PRO A 177 4.07 -22.40 0.91
N ALA A 178 3.14 -21.51 0.56
CA ALA A 178 3.30 -20.08 0.75
C ALA A 178 2.15 -19.48 1.56
N ILE A 179 2.45 -18.59 2.52
CA ILE A 179 1.46 -17.73 3.16
C ILE A 179 1.48 -16.35 2.48
N ASN A 180 0.32 -15.99 1.96
CA ASN A 180 -0.02 -14.64 1.52
C ASN A 180 -0.19 -13.77 2.78
N VAL A 181 0.80 -12.93 3.07
CA VAL A 181 0.75 -11.95 4.17
C VAL A 181 0.01 -10.69 3.71
N ASN A 182 0.16 -10.29 2.44
CA ASN A 182 -0.46 -9.10 1.86
C ASN A 182 -1.96 -8.97 2.19
N ASP A 183 -2.71 -10.06 2.02
CA ASP A 183 -4.18 -10.07 2.15
C ASP A 183 -4.66 -10.28 3.59
N SER A 184 -3.77 -10.31 4.58
CA SER A 184 -4.16 -10.08 5.98
C SER A 184 -4.83 -8.71 6.07
N VAL A 185 -5.92 -8.58 6.84
CA VAL A 185 -6.67 -7.31 6.93
C VAL A 185 -5.79 -6.24 7.57
N THR A 186 -5.00 -6.63 8.57
CA THR A 186 -4.03 -5.76 9.25
C THR A 186 -2.82 -5.37 8.40
N LYS A 187 -2.56 -6.07 7.28
CA LYS A 187 -1.59 -5.66 6.26
C LYS A 187 -2.28 -4.76 5.23
N SER A 188 -3.05 -5.35 4.31
CA SER A 188 -3.69 -4.68 3.17
C SER A 188 -4.45 -3.38 3.50
N LYS A 189 -5.14 -3.29 4.65
CA LYS A 189 -5.94 -2.10 5.02
C LYS A 189 -5.22 -1.07 5.86
N PHE A 190 -3.96 -1.32 6.22
CA PHE A 190 -3.15 -0.38 6.98
C PHE A 190 -1.93 0.02 6.17
N ASP A 191 -1.10 -0.94 5.78
CA ASP A 191 0.14 -0.74 5.02
C ASP A 191 -0.14 -0.08 3.65
N ASN A 192 -0.81 -0.81 2.76
CA ASN A 192 -1.07 -0.37 1.40
C ASN A 192 -1.92 0.91 1.36
N LEU A 193 -2.77 1.15 2.37
CA LEU A 193 -3.66 2.32 2.42
C LEU A 193 -3.07 3.51 3.17
N TYR A 194 -2.77 3.36 4.46
CA TYR A 194 -2.31 4.46 5.32
C TYR A 194 -0.81 4.71 5.18
N GLY A 195 0.00 3.66 4.99
CA GLY A 195 1.44 3.81 4.73
C GLY A 195 1.70 4.60 3.45
N CYS A 196 1.02 4.25 2.35
CA CYS A 196 1.12 4.99 1.09
C CYS A 196 0.56 6.42 1.20
N ARG A 197 -0.51 6.63 1.98
CA ARG A 197 -1.08 7.97 2.25
C ARG A 197 -0.10 8.91 2.96
N GLU A 198 0.76 8.39 3.83
CA GLU A 198 1.77 9.22 4.50
C GLU A 198 3.05 9.36 3.63
N SER A 199 3.53 8.25 3.08
CA SER A 199 4.86 8.19 2.46
C SER A 199 4.95 8.69 1.01
N LEU A 200 3.85 8.71 0.25
CA LEU A 200 3.85 9.24 -1.12
C LEU A 200 4.25 10.73 -1.14
N ILE A 201 3.57 11.53 -0.32
CA ILE A 201 3.80 12.99 -0.28
C ILE A 201 5.20 13.27 0.28
N ASP A 202 5.68 12.49 1.25
CA ASP A 202 7.05 12.59 1.76
C ASP A 202 8.09 12.34 0.65
N GLY A 203 7.91 11.27 -0.16
CA GLY A 203 8.74 10.97 -1.33
C GLY A 203 8.77 12.12 -2.34
N ILE A 204 7.59 12.59 -2.78
CA ILE A 204 7.49 13.71 -3.74
C ILE A 204 8.11 15.00 -3.15
N LYS A 205 7.89 15.27 -1.86
CA LYS A 205 8.41 16.47 -1.18
C LYS A 205 9.92 16.44 -1.07
N ARG A 206 10.53 15.39 -0.52
CA ARG A 206 11.99 15.28 -0.43
C ARG A 206 12.68 15.29 -1.80
N ALA A 207 12.01 14.76 -2.82
CA ALA A 207 12.50 14.81 -4.19
C ALA A 207 12.46 16.22 -4.81
N THR A 208 11.35 16.94 -4.69
CA THR A 208 11.08 18.12 -5.56
C THR A 208 10.73 19.42 -4.83
N ASP A 209 10.46 19.36 -3.52
CA ASP A 209 9.93 20.44 -2.68
C ASP A 209 8.61 21.08 -3.17
N VAL A 210 8.03 20.56 -4.27
CA VAL A 210 6.97 21.19 -5.06
C VAL A 210 5.71 21.51 -4.24
N MET A 211 5.08 22.65 -4.52
CA MET A 211 3.76 22.97 -3.96
C MET A 211 2.70 22.05 -4.60
N ILE A 212 2.09 21.18 -3.79
CA ILE A 212 1.03 20.23 -4.18
C ILE A 212 -0.32 20.95 -4.35
N ALA A 213 -0.63 21.92 -3.49
CA ALA A 213 -1.88 22.67 -3.55
C ALA A 213 -2.05 23.37 -4.91
N GLY A 214 -3.25 23.26 -5.48
CA GLY A 214 -3.59 23.82 -6.81
C GLY A 214 -3.04 23.06 -8.01
N LYS A 215 -2.23 22.00 -7.82
CA LYS A 215 -1.81 21.11 -8.92
C LYS A 215 -2.94 20.16 -9.32
N VAL A 216 -2.89 19.69 -10.56
CA VAL A 216 -3.62 18.50 -11.00
C VAL A 216 -2.72 17.29 -10.75
N ALA A 217 -3.20 16.31 -9.98
CA ALA A 217 -2.50 15.07 -9.72
C ALA A 217 -3.29 13.89 -10.28
N VAL A 218 -2.65 13.09 -11.12
CA VAL A 218 -3.25 11.91 -11.76
C VAL A 218 -2.74 10.67 -11.02
N VAL A 219 -3.66 9.87 -10.48
CA VAL A 219 -3.36 8.60 -9.81
C VAL A 219 -3.90 7.47 -10.66
N ALA A 220 -3.01 6.64 -11.19
CA ALA A 220 -3.38 5.48 -11.99
C ALA A 220 -3.57 4.26 -11.08
N GLY A 221 -4.76 3.67 -11.12
CA GLY A 221 -5.23 2.65 -10.19
C GLY A 221 -5.90 3.27 -8.96
N TYR A 222 -6.98 2.63 -8.48
CA TYR A 222 -7.69 3.01 -7.27
C TYR A 222 -7.94 1.79 -6.38
N GLY A 223 -6.93 0.91 -6.31
CA GLY A 223 -6.81 -0.11 -5.26
C GLY A 223 -6.54 0.51 -3.88
N ASP A 224 -6.05 -0.28 -2.93
CA ASP A 224 -5.76 0.22 -1.58
C ASP A 224 -4.64 1.28 -1.58
N VAL A 225 -3.59 1.10 -2.40
CA VAL A 225 -2.52 2.10 -2.66
C VAL A 225 -3.08 3.37 -3.28
N GLY A 226 -3.78 3.26 -4.43
CA GLY A 226 -4.38 4.40 -5.13
C GLY A 226 -5.33 5.22 -4.26
N LYS A 227 -6.14 4.57 -3.41
CA LYS A 227 -7.01 5.24 -2.42
C LYS A 227 -6.20 6.07 -1.41
N GLY A 228 -5.12 5.52 -0.87
CA GLY A 228 -4.23 6.22 0.06
C GLY A 228 -3.56 7.42 -0.58
N CYS A 229 -3.01 7.21 -1.79
CA CYS A 229 -2.35 8.22 -2.60
C CYS A 229 -3.29 9.39 -2.94
N ALA A 230 -4.49 9.08 -3.44
CA ALA A 230 -5.50 10.07 -3.80
C ALA A 230 -5.97 10.90 -2.58
N GLN A 231 -6.19 10.24 -1.43
CA GLN A 231 -6.54 10.93 -0.19
C GLN A 231 -5.43 11.92 0.23
N ALA A 232 -4.16 11.49 0.19
CA ALA A 232 -3.03 12.34 0.57
C ALA A 232 -2.91 13.60 -0.32
N LEU A 233 -2.94 13.41 -1.63
CA LEU A 233 -2.86 14.50 -2.62
C LEU A 233 -4.02 15.50 -2.46
N ARG A 234 -5.24 15.00 -2.25
CA ARG A 234 -6.42 15.85 -2.00
C ARG A 234 -6.32 16.61 -0.68
N SER A 235 -5.83 15.97 0.40
CA SER A 235 -5.61 16.62 1.70
C SER A 235 -4.56 17.74 1.61
N PHE A 236 -3.62 17.65 0.68
CA PHE A 236 -2.66 18.72 0.37
C PHE A 236 -3.18 19.74 -0.68
N GLY A 237 -4.45 19.67 -1.06
CA GLY A 237 -5.11 20.67 -1.91
C GLY A 237 -4.91 20.49 -3.42
N ALA A 238 -4.48 19.31 -3.89
CA ALA A 238 -4.46 19.00 -5.33
C ALA A 238 -5.88 18.64 -5.84
N ARG A 239 -6.18 18.96 -7.11
CA ARG A 239 -7.29 18.32 -7.83
C ARG A 239 -6.80 16.94 -8.27
N VAL A 240 -7.42 15.89 -7.76
CA VAL A 240 -7.02 14.51 -8.08
C VAL A 240 -7.93 13.93 -9.16
N ILE A 241 -7.30 13.38 -10.20
CA ILE A 241 -7.91 12.61 -11.29
C ILE A 241 -7.48 11.15 -11.11
N ILE A 242 -8.41 10.21 -11.30
CA ILE A 242 -8.18 8.77 -11.21
C ILE A 242 -8.28 8.14 -12.61
N THR A 243 -7.43 7.15 -12.88
CA THR A 243 -7.63 6.23 -14.02
C THR A 243 -7.83 4.80 -13.49
N GLU A 244 -8.89 4.11 -13.91
CA GLU A 244 -9.20 2.75 -13.43
C GLU A 244 -9.73 1.86 -14.55
N ILE A 245 -9.48 0.55 -14.41
CA ILE A 245 -10.02 -0.52 -15.25
C ILE A 245 -11.13 -1.31 -14.54
N ASP A 246 -11.12 -1.34 -13.20
CA ASP A 246 -12.16 -2.03 -12.41
C ASP A 246 -13.34 -1.06 -12.18
N PRO A 247 -14.55 -1.37 -12.70
CA PRO A 247 -15.71 -0.48 -12.58
C PRO A 247 -16.17 -0.27 -11.13
N ILE A 248 -15.84 -1.18 -10.21
CA ILE A 248 -16.16 -1.04 -8.77
C ILE A 248 -15.21 -0.02 -8.14
N ASN A 249 -13.91 -0.09 -8.44
CA ASN A 249 -12.95 0.91 -7.94
C ASN A 249 -13.20 2.28 -8.59
N ALA A 250 -13.51 2.33 -9.89
CA ALA A 250 -13.91 3.56 -10.59
C ALA A 250 -15.16 4.19 -9.97
N LEU A 251 -16.20 3.40 -9.69
CA LEU A 251 -17.41 3.90 -9.00
C LEU A 251 -17.08 4.42 -7.60
N GLN A 252 -16.20 3.74 -6.84
CA GLN A 252 -15.74 4.25 -5.55
C GLN A 252 -15.01 5.59 -5.67
N ALA A 253 -14.13 5.76 -6.67
CA ALA A 253 -13.46 7.04 -6.91
C ALA A 253 -14.46 8.16 -7.21
N ALA A 254 -15.44 7.91 -8.09
CA ALA A 254 -16.49 8.87 -8.42
C ALA A 254 -17.36 9.23 -7.20
N MET A 255 -17.72 8.25 -6.36
CA MET A 255 -18.53 8.47 -5.14
C MET A 255 -17.78 9.25 -4.05
N GLU A 256 -16.45 9.17 -4.00
CA GLU A 256 -15.61 10.04 -3.15
C GLU A 256 -15.44 11.46 -3.76
N GLY A 257 -15.93 11.70 -4.97
CA GLY A 257 -15.87 12.99 -5.67
C GLY A 257 -14.59 13.22 -6.46
N TYR A 258 -13.89 12.16 -6.88
CA TYR A 258 -12.80 12.24 -7.84
C TYR A 258 -13.31 12.16 -9.28
N GLU A 259 -12.63 12.89 -10.18
CA GLU A 259 -12.79 12.72 -11.61
C GLU A 259 -12.18 11.37 -12.03
N VAL A 260 -12.86 10.60 -12.88
CA VAL A 260 -12.38 9.31 -13.39
C VAL A 260 -12.37 9.32 -14.91
N THR A 261 -11.20 9.13 -15.51
CA THR A 261 -10.99 9.18 -16.97
C THR A 261 -9.84 8.27 -17.40
N THR A 262 -9.42 8.29 -18.67
CA THR A 262 -8.28 7.50 -19.15
C THR A 262 -6.95 8.28 -19.05
N MET A 263 -5.82 7.58 -19.12
CA MET A 263 -4.50 8.23 -19.10
C MET A 263 -4.28 9.12 -20.33
N GLU A 264 -4.85 8.75 -21.49
CA GLU A 264 -4.80 9.52 -22.72
C GLU A 264 -5.41 10.91 -22.58
N GLU A 265 -6.45 11.09 -21.75
CA GLU A 265 -7.00 12.41 -21.44
C GLU A 265 -6.26 13.06 -20.26
N ALA A 266 -6.03 12.32 -19.17
CA ALA A 266 -5.41 12.84 -17.96
C ALA A 266 -3.96 13.35 -18.18
N CYS A 267 -3.20 12.77 -19.12
CA CYS A 267 -1.82 13.18 -19.43
C CYS A 267 -1.71 14.63 -19.92
N LYS A 268 -2.76 15.17 -20.55
CA LYS A 268 -2.83 16.57 -21.03
C LYS A 268 -2.99 17.58 -19.89
N GLU A 269 -3.54 17.14 -18.76
CA GLU A 269 -3.91 17.98 -17.62
C GLU A 269 -2.98 17.86 -16.41
N GLY A 270 -2.43 16.68 -16.16
CA GLY A 270 -1.65 16.41 -14.96
C GLY A 270 -0.37 17.26 -14.83
N ASN A 271 -0.05 17.60 -13.58
CA ASN A 271 1.25 18.12 -13.17
C ASN A 271 2.07 17.10 -12.37
N ILE A 272 1.38 16.15 -11.73
CA ILE A 272 1.96 15.06 -10.94
C ILE A 272 1.28 13.78 -11.40
N PHE A 273 2.04 12.74 -11.69
CA PHE A 273 1.56 11.43 -12.13
C PHE A 273 2.09 10.36 -11.18
N VAL A 274 1.18 9.57 -10.61
CA VAL A 274 1.48 8.52 -9.64
C VAL A 274 0.88 7.20 -10.11
N THR A 275 1.72 6.20 -10.41
CA THR A 275 1.26 4.87 -10.81
C THR A 275 1.15 3.95 -9.58
N THR A 276 0.02 3.24 -9.45
CA THR A 276 -0.35 2.43 -8.27
C THR A 276 -0.99 1.08 -8.65
N THR A 277 -0.77 0.62 -9.89
CA THR A 277 -1.62 -0.40 -10.52
C THR A 277 -1.14 -1.84 -10.30
N GLY A 278 0.16 -2.06 -10.16
CA GLY A 278 0.77 -3.39 -10.25
C GLY A 278 0.76 -3.98 -11.67
N CYS A 279 0.58 -3.15 -12.69
CA CYS A 279 0.52 -3.52 -14.11
C CYS A 279 1.56 -2.75 -14.93
N THR A 280 1.98 -3.33 -16.05
CA THR A 280 2.94 -2.69 -16.96
C THR A 280 2.26 -1.59 -17.79
N ASP A 281 3.07 -0.77 -18.48
CA ASP A 281 2.64 0.03 -19.63
C ASP A 281 1.62 1.16 -19.34
N ILE A 282 1.58 1.67 -18.11
CA ILE A 282 0.62 2.70 -17.68
C ILE A 282 1.01 4.09 -18.21
N VAL A 283 2.28 4.48 -18.07
CA VAL A 283 2.82 5.73 -18.60
C VAL A 283 3.88 5.44 -19.65
N GLN A 284 3.57 5.74 -20.91
CA GLN A 284 4.41 5.43 -22.09
C GLN A 284 4.76 6.71 -22.87
N GLY A 285 5.63 6.61 -23.87
CA GLY A 285 6.05 7.71 -24.76
C GLY A 285 4.94 8.68 -25.18
N ARG A 286 3.83 8.16 -25.73
CA ARG A 286 2.67 8.97 -26.17
C ARG A 286 2.01 9.80 -25.06
N HIS A 287 2.21 9.45 -23.79
CA HIS A 287 1.72 10.21 -22.63
C HIS A 287 2.72 11.31 -22.28
N PHE A 288 4.02 11.00 -22.17
CA PHE A 288 5.08 11.98 -21.91
C PHE A 288 5.09 13.12 -22.94
N GLU A 289 4.89 12.82 -24.22
CA GLU A 289 4.81 13.83 -25.29
C GLU A 289 3.67 14.84 -25.11
N GLN A 290 2.61 14.48 -24.38
CA GLN A 290 1.43 15.32 -24.12
C GLN A 290 1.46 16.00 -22.74
N MET A 291 2.36 15.61 -21.84
CA MET A 291 2.48 16.19 -20.52
C MET A 291 2.90 17.66 -20.55
N LYS A 292 2.51 18.37 -19.48
CA LYS A 292 2.92 19.76 -19.21
C LYS A 292 4.42 19.83 -18.93
N ASP A 293 4.99 21.02 -19.11
CA ASP A 293 6.38 21.28 -18.75
C ASP A 293 6.60 21.12 -17.23
N ASP A 294 7.72 20.50 -16.85
CA ASP A 294 8.05 20.05 -15.50
C ASP A 294 6.95 19.19 -14.84
N ALA A 295 6.30 18.31 -15.62
CA ALA A 295 5.45 17.27 -15.07
C ALA A 295 6.28 16.27 -14.25
N ILE A 296 5.87 16.03 -13.00
CA ILE A 296 6.50 15.06 -12.11
C ILE A 296 5.86 13.69 -12.34
N VAL A 297 6.66 12.67 -12.58
CA VAL A 297 6.21 11.28 -12.80
C VAL A 297 6.91 10.36 -11.80
N CYS A 298 6.14 9.52 -11.12
CA CYS A 298 6.65 8.60 -10.12
C CYS A 298 5.78 7.34 -9.98
N ASN A 299 6.40 6.26 -9.51
CA ASN A 299 5.73 4.99 -9.24
C ASN A 299 5.69 4.72 -7.74
N ILE A 300 4.59 4.12 -7.26
CA ILE A 300 4.47 3.57 -5.90
C ILE A 300 3.74 2.22 -5.91
N GLY A 301 3.56 1.62 -7.10
CA GLY A 301 2.98 0.29 -7.28
C GLY A 301 4.03 -0.81 -7.33
N HIS A 302 4.42 -1.26 -8.52
CA HIS A 302 5.36 -2.39 -8.69
C HIS A 302 6.58 -2.06 -9.56
N PHE A 303 7.77 -2.38 -9.03
CA PHE A 303 9.08 -2.29 -9.70
C PHE A 303 9.25 -0.96 -10.46
N ASP A 304 9.72 -1.00 -11.71
CA ASP A 304 9.92 0.12 -12.65
C ASP A 304 9.07 -0.03 -13.93
N VAL A 305 8.15 -1.02 -13.97
CA VAL A 305 7.46 -1.43 -15.19
C VAL A 305 6.15 -0.69 -15.48
N GLU A 306 5.62 0.08 -14.52
CA GLU A 306 4.42 0.90 -14.74
C GLU A 306 4.70 2.14 -15.58
N VAL A 307 5.95 2.61 -15.58
CA VAL A 307 6.42 3.84 -16.23
C VAL A 307 7.55 3.50 -17.20
N ASP A 308 7.40 3.85 -18.48
CA ASP A 308 8.38 3.58 -19.53
C ASP A 308 9.60 4.53 -19.44
N ALA A 309 10.39 4.36 -18.38
CA ALA A 309 11.63 5.09 -18.16
C ALA A 309 12.67 4.79 -19.26
N LYS A 310 12.61 3.60 -19.86
CA LYS A 310 13.42 3.24 -21.02
C LYS A 310 13.17 4.17 -22.21
N TRP A 311 11.90 4.42 -22.56
CA TRP A 311 11.58 5.35 -23.64
C TRP A 311 12.10 6.75 -23.36
N LEU A 312 12.05 7.24 -22.11
CA LEU A 312 12.64 8.53 -21.72
C LEU A 312 14.15 8.56 -21.98
N ASN A 313 14.88 7.52 -21.52
CA ASN A 313 16.32 7.37 -21.75
C ASN A 313 16.70 7.31 -23.25
N GLU A 314 15.86 6.70 -24.09
CA GLU A 314 16.13 6.55 -25.53
C GLU A 314 15.69 7.75 -26.39
N ASN A 315 14.75 8.58 -25.93
CA ASN A 315 14.10 9.60 -26.76
C ASN A 315 14.27 11.05 -26.28
N ALA A 316 14.67 11.28 -25.04
CA ALA A 316 15.04 12.60 -24.56
C ALA A 316 16.27 13.16 -25.32
N VAL A 317 16.34 14.49 -25.41
CA VAL A 317 17.48 15.23 -25.98
C VAL A 317 18.61 15.33 -24.96
N GLU A 318 18.26 15.43 -23.69
CA GLU A 318 19.18 15.60 -22.56
C GLU A 318 18.54 14.99 -21.30
N VAL A 319 19.37 14.45 -20.41
CA VAL A 319 18.97 14.02 -19.07
C VAL A 319 19.88 14.71 -18.06
N VAL A 320 19.30 15.48 -17.15
CA VAL A 320 20.02 16.17 -16.08
C VAL A 320 19.65 15.51 -14.75
N ASN A 321 20.61 14.81 -14.14
CA ASN A 321 20.45 14.38 -12.75
C ASN A 321 20.49 15.62 -11.84
N VAL A 322 19.38 15.92 -11.16
CA VAL A 322 19.26 17.08 -10.27
C VAL A 322 19.90 16.78 -8.91
N LYS A 323 19.68 15.55 -8.44
CA LYS A 323 20.26 14.93 -7.24
C LYS A 323 19.98 13.41 -7.31
N PRO A 324 20.51 12.57 -6.39
CA PRO A 324 20.20 11.15 -6.38
C PRO A 324 18.68 10.88 -6.44
N GLN A 325 18.28 9.97 -7.33
CA GLN A 325 16.89 9.57 -7.57
C GLN A 325 15.95 10.69 -8.09
N VAL A 326 16.47 11.80 -8.64
CA VAL A 326 15.67 12.86 -9.27
C VAL A 326 16.30 13.31 -10.59
N ASP A 327 15.66 12.93 -11.70
CA ASP A 327 16.18 13.14 -13.05
C ASP A 327 15.22 13.99 -13.88
N ARG A 328 15.76 15.02 -14.55
CA ARG A 328 15.00 15.94 -15.40
C ARG A 328 15.35 15.70 -16.86
N TYR A 329 14.38 15.18 -17.61
CA TYR A 329 14.49 14.81 -19.02
C TYR A 329 13.99 15.94 -19.90
N THR A 330 14.81 16.43 -20.83
CA THR A 330 14.42 17.41 -21.85
C THR A 330 13.92 16.67 -23.08
N LEU A 331 12.63 16.76 -23.42
CA LEU A 331 12.04 16.08 -24.57
C LEU A 331 12.26 16.87 -25.88
N ARG A 332 12.12 16.19 -27.02
CA ARG A 332 12.26 16.79 -28.37
C ARG A 332 11.28 17.94 -28.67
N ASN A 333 10.18 18.02 -27.91
CA ASN A 333 9.19 19.09 -27.99
C ASN A 333 9.54 20.33 -27.13
N GLY A 334 10.70 20.32 -26.46
CA GLY A 334 11.20 21.40 -25.59
C GLY A 334 10.62 21.41 -24.18
N ARG A 335 9.72 20.47 -23.82
CA ARG A 335 9.21 20.32 -22.45
C ARG A 335 10.03 19.33 -21.64
N HIS A 336 9.93 19.46 -20.33
CA HIS A 336 10.67 18.66 -19.36
C HIS A 336 9.77 17.70 -18.59
N ILE A 337 10.29 16.52 -18.28
CA ILE A 337 9.69 15.54 -17.37
C ILE A 337 10.63 15.34 -16.19
N ILE A 338 10.11 15.39 -14.98
CA ILE A 338 10.85 15.07 -13.74
C ILE A 338 10.48 13.64 -13.34
N LEU A 339 11.37 12.68 -13.56
CA LEU A 339 11.19 11.30 -13.15
C LEU A 339 11.79 11.08 -11.76
N LEU A 340 11.02 10.45 -10.87
CA LEU A 340 11.48 10.13 -9.51
C LEU A 340 11.89 8.66 -9.40
N ALA A 341 13.02 8.42 -8.73
CA ALA A 341 13.60 7.09 -8.47
C ALA A 341 13.71 6.18 -9.70
N GLU A 342 13.98 6.75 -10.89
CA GLU A 342 14.06 6.02 -12.17
C GLU A 342 12.78 5.24 -12.51
N GLY A 343 11.63 5.62 -11.97
CA GLY A 343 10.38 4.87 -12.11
C GLY A 343 10.19 3.73 -11.09
N ARG A 344 11.15 3.51 -10.18
CA ARG A 344 11.00 2.62 -9.01
C ARG A 344 10.20 3.30 -7.89
N LEU A 345 9.95 2.57 -6.80
CA LEU A 345 9.08 2.98 -5.68
C LEU A 345 9.53 4.30 -5.02
N VAL A 346 8.78 5.37 -5.25
CA VAL A 346 9.14 6.75 -4.87
C VAL A 346 9.20 6.98 -3.35
N ASN A 347 8.31 6.34 -2.59
CA ASN A 347 8.27 6.47 -1.14
C ASN A 347 9.54 5.91 -0.45
N LEU A 348 10.14 4.88 -1.02
CA LEU A 348 11.35 4.23 -0.53
C LEU A 348 12.62 4.79 -1.20
N GLY A 349 12.55 5.09 -2.50
CA GLY A 349 13.66 5.65 -3.27
C GLY A 349 13.97 7.11 -2.88
N CYS A 350 12.94 7.95 -2.74
CA CYS A 350 13.08 9.39 -2.44
C CYS A 350 12.83 9.76 -0.97
N ALA A 351 12.29 8.84 -0.15
CA ALA A 351 12.07 9.06 1.28
C ALA A 351 12.44 7.81 2.10
N MET A 352 11.68 7.48 3.15
CA MET A 352 12.01 6.43 4.13
C MET A 352 11.03 5.25 4.12
N GLY A 353 10.17 5.17 3.10
CA GLY A 353 9.07 4.21 3.05
C GLY A 353 7.97 4.54 4.07
N HIS A 354 7.31 3.48 4.53
CA HIS A 354 6.19 3.57 5.48
C HIS A 354 6.65 3.80 6.93
N PRO A 355 5.87 4.53 7.74
CA PRO A 355 6.21 4.79 9.15
C PRO A 355 6.21 3.50 9.99
N SER A 356 6.99 3.49 11.07
CA SER A 356 7.22 2.31 11.91
C SER A 356 5.93 1.66 12.43
N PHE A 357 4.95 2.48 12.85
CA PHE A 357 3.66 2.00 13.35
C PHE A 357 2.89 1.16 12.33
N VAL A 358 2.85 1.59 11.05
CA VAL A 358 2.09 0.82 10.05
C VAL A 358 2.82 -0.48 9.69
N MET A 359 4.16 -0.44 9.60
CA MET A 359 5.00 -1.62 9.37
C MET A 359 5.00 -2.60 10.54
N SER A 360 4.70 -2.14 11.76
CA SER A 360 4.47 -3.03 12.91
C SER A 360 3.36 -4.04 12.62
N ASN A 361 2.30 -3.65 11.91
CA ASN A 361 1.19 -4.55 11.59
C ASN A 361 1.63 -5.60 10.57
N SER A 362 2.21 -5.16 9.45
CA SER A 362 2.73 -6.01 8.36
C SER A 362 3.75 -7.02 8.87
N PHE A 363 4.78 -6.55 9.59
CA PHE A 363 5.85 -7.41 10.07
C PHE A 363 5.42 -8.31 11.23
N THR A 364 4.38 -7.94 12.00
CA THR A 364 3.76 -8.89 12.95
C THR A 364 3.11 -10.06 12.20
N ASN A 365 2.42 -9.81 11.08
CA ASN A 365 1.89 -10.88 10.23
C ASN A 365 3.02 -11.73 9.62
N GLN A 366 4.14 -11.14 9.19
CA GLN A 366 5.31 -11.90 8.73
C GLN A 366 5.87 -12.82 9.81
N VAL A 367 6.08 -12.33 11.03
CA VAL A 367 6.58 -13.17 12.14
C VAL A 367 5.57 -14.30 12.45
N LEU A 368 4.27 -14.01 12.44
CA LEU A 368 3.22 -15.02 12.62
C LEU A 368 3.22 -16.07 11.49
N ALA A 369 3.39 -15.65 10.24
CA ALA A 369 3.49 -16.54 9.09
C ALA A 369 4.74 -17.44 9.16
N GLN A 370 5.89 -16.88 9.53
CA GLN A 370 7.13 -17.63 9.73
C GLN A 370 7.01 -18.65 10.87
N ILE A 371 6.40 -18.28 12.01
CA ILE A 371 6.12 -19.23 13.11
C ILE A 371 5.19 -20.34 12.62
N GLU A 372 4.11 -20.00 11.93
CA GLU A 372 3.10 -20.96 11.50
C GLU A 372 3.66 -21.95 10.46
N LEU A 373 4.39 -21.47 9.45
CA LEU A 373 5.06 -22.34 8.47
C LEU A 373 6.16 -23.21 9.09
N TRP A 374 6.94 -22.66 10.04
CA TRP A 374 8.03 -23.41 10.66
C TRP A 374 7.56 -24.48 11.64
N THR A 375 6.54 -24.17 12.45
CA THR A 375 6.04 -25.04 13.53
C THR A 375 4.88 -25.95 13.11
N ASN A 376 4.13 -25.59 12.06
CA ASN A 376 2.95 -26.30 11.60
C ASN A 376 3.01 -26.66 10.09
N SER A 377 4.20 -26.82 9.52
CA SER A 377 4.44 -27.11 8.08
C SER A 377 3.50 -28.15 7.50
N ASP A 378 3.24 -29.23 8.24
CA ASP A 378 2.49 -30.41 7.79
C ASP A 378 1.00 -30.12 7.56
N LYS A 379 0.49 -28.97 8.03
CA LYS A 379 -0.88 -28.48 7.74
C LYS A 379 -1.00 -27.81 6.38
N TYR A 380 0.12 -27.42 5.76
CA TYR A 380 0.15 -26.59 4.55
C TYR A 380 0.65 -27.41 3.35
N SER A 381 -0.28 -27.85 2.50
CA SER A 381 0.04 -28.42 1.20
C SER A 381 0.67 -27.38 0.27
N VAL A 382 1.41 -27.81 -0.75
CA VAL A 382 1.99 -26.87 -1.74
C VAL A 382 0.89 -26.03 -2.40
N GLY A 383 1.04 -24.71 -2.30
CA GLY A 383 0.03 -23.74 -2.71
C GLY A 383 0.10 -22.46 -1.88
N VAL A 384 -0.68 -21.47 -2.29
CA VAL A 384 -0.87 -20.20 -1.56
C VAL A 384 -2.03 -20.34 -0.58
N HIS A 385 -1.79 -19.96 0.67
CA HIS A 385 -2.71 -19.96 1.80
C HIS A 385 -2.79 -18.57 2.43
N PHE A 386 -3.87 -18.29 3.15
CA PHE A 386 -3.99 -17.07 3.97
C PHE A 386 -3.53 -17.35 5.40
N LEU A 387 -3.00 -16.34 6.09
CA LEU A 387 -2.76 -16.43 7.52
C LEU A 387 -4.11 -16.71 8.25
N PRO A 388 -4.18 -17.67 9.18
CA PRO A 388 -5.40 -17.95 9.92
C PRO A 388 -5.98 -16.69 10.57
N LYS A 389 -7.26 -16.40 10.32
CA LYS A 389 -7.93 -15.14 10.74
C LYS A 389 -7.76 -14.78 12.21
N LYS A 390 -7.64 -15.77 13.10
CA LYS A 390 -7.36 -15.52 14.52
C LYS A 390 -6.02 -14.80 14.71
N LEU A 391 -4.99 -15.15 13.94
CA LEU A 391 -3.66 -14.53 14.01
C LEU A 391 -3.68 -13.09 13.43
N ASP A 392 -4.41 -12.83 12.33
CA ASP A 392 -4.67 -11.46 11.83
C ASP A 392 -5.52 -10.61 12.81
N GLU A 393 -6.31 -11.25 13.68
CA GLU A 393 -7.01 -10.57 14.78
C GLU A 393 -6.11 -10.36 16.02
N ASP A 394 -5.22 -11.31 16.33
CA ASP A 394 -4.26 -11.20 17.45
C ASP A 394 -3.10 -10.21 17.14
N GLY A 395 -2.81 -9.94 15.87
CA GLY A 395 -1.94 -8.84 15.42
C GLY A 395 -2.46 -7.43 15.80
N ARG A 396 -3.72 -7.30 16.23
CA ARG A 396 -4.36 -6.03 16.67
C ARG A 396 -4.26 -5.81 18.18
N THR A 397 -3.23 -6.36 18.83
CA THR A 397 -3.20 -6.60 20.27
C THR A 397 -3.31 -5.33 21.13
N GLU A 398 -3.11 -4.16 20.55
CA GLU A 398 -3.24 -2.85 21.20
C GLU A 398 -4.68 -2.40 21.49
N ILE A 399 -5.66 -2.77 20.65
CA ILE A 399 -7.05 -2.27 20.76
C ILE A 399 -7.96 -3.29 21.48
N ARG A 400 -7.43 -4.00 22.47
CA ARG A 400 -8.25 -4.77 23.44
C ARG A 400 -8.53 -3.97 24.71
N LYS A 401 -9.48 -3.04 24.60
CA LYS A 401 -10.25 -2.52 25.75
C LYS A 401 -11.75 -2.69 25.47
N ASN A 402 -12.44 -3.41 26.36
CA ASN A 402 -13.89 -3.59 26.44
C ASN A 402 -14.62 -4.21 25.22
N GLN A 403 -14.70 -5.54 25.12
CA GLN A 403 -15.71 -6.22 24.26
C GLN A 403 -16.49 -7.38 24.93
N ASP A 404 -16.25 -7.68 26.21
CA ASP A 404 -16.78 -8.90 26.85
C ASP A 404 -18.32 -8.96 26.92
N ASN A 405 -18.99 -7.81 27.02
CA ASN A 405 -20.47 -7.75 27.07
C ASN A 405 -21.19 -7.88 25.71
N CYS A 406 -20.47 -7.81 24.58
CA CYS A 406 -21.08 -7.92 23.24
C CYS A 406 -20.93 -9.31 22.61
N ALA A 407 -19.85 -10.03 22.92
CA ALA A 407 -19.55 -11.35 22.34
C ALA A 407 -20.67 -12.38 22.60
N GLN A 408 -21.14 -12.47 23.85
CA GLN A 408 -22.25 -13.36 24.24
C GLN A 408 -23.55 -13.11 23.46
N ARG A 409 -23.82 -11.88 23.00
CA ARG A 409 -25.05 -11.57 22.22
C ARG A 409 -24.96 -11.93 20.74
N ARG A 410 -23.76 -12.25 20.22
CA ARG A 410 -23.53 -12.61 18.81
C ARG A 410 -23.29 -14.10 18.58
N GLY A 411 -23.19 -14.89 19.66
CA GLY A 411 -22.78 -16.29 19.57
C GLY A 411 -21.29 -16.45 19.23
N GLU A 412 -20.51 -15.38 19.39
CA GLU A 412 -19.06 -15.36 19.13
C GLU A 412 -18.34 -15.63 20.45
N GLY A 413 -17.54 -16.70 20.52
CA GLY A 413 -16.61 -16.94 21.63
C GLY A 413 -15.38 -16.04 21.53
N SER A 414 -14.31 -16.36 22.28
CA SER A 414 -12.99 -15.70 22.17
C SER A 414 -12.21 -16.01 20.87
N GLY A 415 -12.93 -16.36 19.80
CA GLY A 415 -12.41 -16.66 18.46
C GLY A 415 -12.58 -15.49 17.49
N ALA A 416 -12.40 -15.75 16.19
CA ALA A 416 -12.48 -14.72 15.16
C ALA A 416 -13.86 -14.01 15.15
N THR A 417 -13.84 -12.71 15.33
CA THR A 417 -15.01 -11.83 15.53
C THR A 417 -15.82 -11.57 14.26
N ARG A 418 -15.41 -12.11 13.11
CA ARG A 418 -16.14 -12.03 11.82
C ARG A 418 -15.88 -13.27 10.96
N ARG A 419 -16.88 -13.70 10.17
CA ARG A 419 -16.76 -14.82 9.21
C ARG A 419 -15.67 -14.58 8.14
N CYS A 420 -15.17 -15.64 7.49
CA CYS A 420 -14.13 -15.52 6.45
C CYS A 420 -14.58 -14.74 5.22
N GLY A 421 -15.85 -14.88 4.81
CA GLY A 421 -16.46 -14.05 3.77
C GLY A 421 -16.85 -12.63 4.22
N PHE A 422 -16.42 -12.17 5.40
CA PHE A 422 -16.68 -10.79 5.82
C PHE A 422 -15.72 -9.83 5.11
N THR A 423 -16.26 -9.11 4.14
CA THR A 423 -15.50 -8.24 3.25
C THR A 423 -15.28 -6.85 3.88
N PHE A 424 -14.03 -6.56 4.27
CA PHE A 424 -13.51 -5.18 4.23
C PHE A 424 -13.02 -4.80 2.81
N ARG A 425 -13.07 -5.75 1.87
CA ARG A 425 -13.00 -5.60 0.40
C ARG A 425 -13.69 -6.81 -0.23
N TRP A 426 -14.42 -6.65 -1.34
CA TRP A 426 -14.99 -7.80 -2.07
C TRP A 426 -13.89 -8.56 -2.82
N CYS A 427 -13.98 -9.89 -2.85
CA CYS A 427 -13.00 -10.75 -3.49
C CYS A 427 -13.35 -10.95 -4.98
N TRP A 428 -12.34 -10.86 -5.86
CA TRP A 428 -12.46 -11.32 -7.25
C TRP A 428 -12.53 -12.85 -7.26
N GLN A 429 -13.71 -13.41 -7.47
CA GLN A 429 -13.89 -14.86 -7.58
C GLN A 429 -13.69 -15.29 -9.04
N THR A 430 -12.46 -15.58 -9.43
CA THR A 430 -12.15 -16.23 -10.71
C THR A 430 -12.45 -17.73 -10.61
N ASP A 431 -13.74 -18.09 -10.63
CA ASP A 431 -14.19 -19.48 -10.76
C ASP A 431 -15.22 -19.60 -11.89
N GLY A 432 -14.71 -19.87 -13.10
CA GLY A 432 -15.52 -20.23 -14.25
C GLY A 432 -16.01 -21.67 -14.20
N GLN A 433 -16.90 -22.04 -13.26
CA GLN A 433 -17.83 -23.16 -13.40
C GLN A 433 -19.14 -22.93 -12.63
N PRO A 434 -20.33 -23.18 -13.23
CA PRO A 434 -21.60 -23.00 -12.55
C PRO A 434 -21.87 -24.14 -11.57
N ARG A 435 -21.92 -23.85 -10.26
CA ARG A 435 -22.57 -24.73 -9.28
C ARG A 435 -24.02 -24.31 -9.11
N ALA A 436 -24.93 -25.26 -9.33
CA ALA A 436 -26.37 -25.05 -9.17
C ALA A 436 -26.77 -24.97 -7.68
N GLY A 437 -27.80 -24.17 -7.40
CA GLY A 437 -28.61 -24.29 -6.18
C GLY A 437 -28.02 -23.67 -4.91
N ALA A 438 -28.26 -22.37 -4.71
CA ALA A 438 -28.28 -21.75 -3.38
C ALA A 438 -29.45 -20.76 -3.31
N GLU A 439 -30.57 -21.19 -2.72
CA GLU A 439 -31.72 -20.33 -2.48
C GLU A 439 -31.38 -19.25 -1.43
N LEU A 440 -31.79 -18.01 -1.69
CA LEU A 440 -31.53 -16.88 -0.81
C LEU A 440 -32.59 -16.83 0.31
N THR A 441 -32.40 -17.60 1.37
CA THR A 441 -33.33 -17.60 2.53
C THR A 441 -33.22 -16.31 3.34
N LEU A 442 -34.03 -15.31 3.01
CA LEU A 442 -34.16 -14.08 3.79
C LEU A 442 -34.97 -14.33 5.07
N LEU A 443 -34.29 -14.35 6.21
CA LEU A 443 -34.90 -14.40 7.53
C LEU A 443 -35.16 -12.99 8.09
N SER A 444 -36.41 -12.52 7.98
CA SER A 444 -37.03 -11.67 9.01
C SER A 444 -38.57 -11.63 8.83
N PRO A 445 -39.35 -12.19 9.76
CA PRO A 445 -40.80 -12.02 9.77
C PRO A 445 -41.19 -10.81 10.62
N HIS A 446 -41.72 -9.75 10.01
CA HIS A 446 -42.71 -8.81 10.59
C HIS A 446 -42.93 -7.62 9.65
N LEU A 447 -43.85 -7.75 8.69
CA LEU A 447 -44.66 -6.66 8.08
C LEU A 447 -45.61 -7.24 7.02
N GLN A 448 -46.72 -7.81 7.48
CA GLN A 448 -47.89 -8.09 6.62
C GLN A 448 -49.00 -7.10 6.98
N THR A 449 -49.35 -6.18 6.08
CA THR A 449 -50.76 -5.77 5.85
C THR A 449 -50.89 -4.80 4.66
N PHE A 450 -51.86 -5.07 3.77
CA PHE A 450 -52.39 -4.23 2.66
C PHE A 450 -51.34 -3.74 1.62
N ILE A 451 -51.50 -3.86 0.30
CA ILE A 451 -52.63 -3.85 -0.65
C ILE A 451 -52.25 -4.88 -1.76
N GLY A 452 -53.07 -5.67 -2.46
CA GLY A 452 -54.42 -5.53 -3.01
C GLY A 452 -54.36 -6.11 -4.45
N TYR A 453 -55.25 -7.06 -4.78
CA TYR A 453 -55.13 -7.91 -5.98
C TYR A 453 -55.23 -7.16 -7.33
N SER A 454 -54.45 -7.57 -8.33
CA SER A 454 -55.02 -8.08 -9.59
C SER A 454 -54.01 -8.91 -10.40
N THR A 455 -54.51 -10.02 -10.95
CA THR A 455 -53.78 -10.99 -11.79
C THR A 455 -53.84 -10.59 -13.27
N LEU A 456 -52.77 -10.83 -14.03
CA LEU A 456 -52.84 -10.99 -15.50
C LEU A 456 -51.70 -11.86 -16.04
N HIS A 457 -51.94 -12.52 -17.17
CA HIS A 457 -51.23 -13.73 -17.62
C HIS A 457 -49.81 -13.51 -18.18
N ARG A 458 -48.97 -14.55 -18.03
CA ARG A 458 -47.83 -14.81 -18.92
C ARG A 458 -48.31 -15.17 -20.33
N SER A 459 -47.65 -14.62 -21.34
CA SER A 459 -47.56 -15.22 -22.69
C SER A 459 -46.14 -15.02 -23.23
N TYR A 460 -45.51 -16.11 -23.66
CA TYR A 460 -44.21 -16.10 -24.33
C TYR A 460 -44.39 -15.79 -25.83
N ILE A 461 -43.64 -14.83 -26.37
CA ILE A 461 -43.32 -14.76 -27.81
C ILE A 461 -41.86 -14.34 -27.96
N SER A 462 -41.09 -15.15 -28.68
CA SER A 462 -39.72 -14.89 -29.12
C SER A 462 -39.71 -14.57 -30.61
N PHE A 463 -38.95 -13.56 -31.08
CA PHE A 463 -38.44 -13.45 -32.47
C PHE A 463 -37.38 -12.31 -32.58
N PRO A 464 -36.63 -12.13 -33.69
CA PRO A 464 -35.16 -12.16 -33.59
C PRO A 464 -34.44 -10.91 -34.13
N SER A 465 -33.18 -11.12 -34.54
CA SER A 465 -32.14 -10.16 -34.91
C SER A 465 -32.31 -9.34 -36.21
N GLN A 466 -31.55 -8.24 -36.24
CA GLN A 466 -30.85 -7.59 -37.37
C GLN A 466 -31.44 -6.37 -38.11
N THR A 467 -30.48 -5.47 -38.42
CA THR A 467 -30.36 -4.48 -39.51
C THR A 467 -31.01 -3.09 -39.43
N MET A 468 -30.11 -2.09 -39.43
CA MET A 468 -30.11 -0.76 -40.09
C MET A 468 -31.42 -0.08 -40.50
N LEU A 469 -31.55 1.21 -40.12
CA LEU A 469 -31.58 2.34 -41.08
C LEU A 469 -31.53 3.69 -40.35
N THR A 470 -30.77 4.66 -40.90
CA THR A 470 -30.89 6.09 -40.58
C THR A 470 -32.07 6.70 -41.36
N PRO A 471 -32.63 7.82 -40.90
CA PRO A 471 -32.28 9.07 -41.60
C PRO A 471 -32.16 10.31 -40.71
N HIS A 472 -31.49 11.34 -41.25
CA HIS A 472 -31.49 12.70 -40.72
C HIS A 472 -32.90 13.30 -40.67
N HIS A 473 -33.16 14.18 -39.68
CA HIS A 473 -33.74 15.50 -39.95
C HIS A 473 -33.24 16.52 -38.91
N ARG A 474 -32.99 17.76 -39.37
CA ARG A 474 -32.54 18.88 -38.53
C ARG A 474 -33.75 19.66 -38.02
N ILE A 475 -33.78 19.99 -36.73
CA ILE A 475 -34.42 21.23 -36.24
C ILE A 475 -33.42 21.89 -35.30
N GLY A 476 -33.05 23.13 -35.58
CA GLY A 476 -32.23 23.96 -34.70
C GLY A 476 -33.08 25.06 -34.07
N ILE A 477 -32.78 25.42 -32.83
CA ILE A 477 -33.21 26.68 -32.22
C ILE A 477 -31.97 27.31 -31.58
N ILE A 478 -31.76 28.59 -31.87
CA ILE A 478 -30.60 29.38 -31.45
C ILE A 478 -30.96 30.20 -30.20
N TYR A 479 -29.96 30.34 -29.32
CA TYR A 479 -29.79 31.27 -28.19
C TYR A 479 -30.69 32.52 -28.11
N ASN A 480 -31.03 32.89 -26.85
CA ASN A 480 -30.63 34.22 -26.34
C ASN A 480 -30.51 34.32 -24.80
N ARG A 481 -29.57 35.17 -24.36
CA ARG A 481 -29.30 35.76 -23.02
C ARG A 481 -29.34 37.32 -23.21
N PRO A 482 -28.97 38.24 -22.28
CA PRO A 482 -28.72 38.23 -20.80
C PRO A 482 -29.44 39.42 -20.06
N ILE A 483 -28.89 39.91 -18.90
CA ILE A 483 -29.10 41.25 -18.23
C ILE A 483 -30.38 41.35 -17.34
N ASN A 484 -30.44 41.93 -16.12
CA ASN A 484 -29.47 42.51 -15.13
C ASN A 484 -30.05 42.42 -13.67
N SER A 485 -29.27 42.20 -12.59
CA SER A 485 -28.57 43.14 -11.64
C SER A 485 -29.42 43.96 -10.61
N ILE A 486 -28.95 44.04 -9.34
CA ILE A 486 -29.38 44.93 -8.21
C ILE A 486 -30.68 44.42 -7.51
N ALA A 487 -30.86 44.39 -6.16
CA ALA A 487 -30.33 45.24 -5.08
C ALA A 487 -29.94 44.51 -3.76
N LEU A 488 -29.13 45.19 -2.94
CA LEU A 488 -28.97 44.97 -1.50
C LEU A 488 -30.05 45.71 -0.71
N SER A 489 -30.64 45.11 0.34
CA SER A 489 -31.44 45.85 1.32
C SER A 489 -31.29 45.32 2.75
N GLN A 490 -30.57 46.11 3.53
CA GLN A 490 -30.51 46.33 4.98
C GLN A 490 -31.35 45.46 5.95
N CYS A 491 -30.67 45.07 7.03
CA CYS A 491 -31.22 44.53 8.28
C CYS A 491 -31.78 45.65 9.20
N PRO A 492 -32.94 45.45 9.85
CA PRO A 492 -33.34 46.21 11.04
C PRO A 492 -32.97 45.46 12.34
N ARG A 493 -32.34 46.16 13.28
CA ARG A 493 -32.18 45.69 14.67
C ARG A 493 -33.54 45.71 15.38
N ALA A 494 -33.78 44.71 16.23
CA ALA A 494 -34.77 44.77 17.29
C ALA A 494 -34.27 43.96 18.50
N ASP A 495 -33.70 44.65 19.49
CA ASP A 495 -33.56 44.11 20.84
C ASP A 495 -34.92 44.22 21.55
N LEU A 496 -35.29 43.24 22.38
CA LEU A 496 -35.89 43.43 23.71
C LEU A 496 -36.18 42.07 24.40
N HIS A 497 -35.78 42.01 25.66
CA HIS A 497 -35.91 40.97 26.70
C HIS A 497 -37.01 39.87 26.60
N GLY A 498 -36.63 38.64 26.96
CA GLY A 498 -37.52 37.55 27.37
C GLY A 498 -36.73 36.34 27.91
N ASP A 499 -37.06 35.86 29.11
CA ASP A 499 -36.27 34.86 29.86
C ASP A 499 -36.47 33.38 29.48
N CYS A 500 -35.43 32.60 29.79
CA CYS A 500 -35.24 31.14 29.85
C CYS A 500 -36.48 30.21 30.00
N PRO A 501 -36.42 28.94 29.50
CA PRO A 501 -35.58 27.92 30.16
C PRO A 501 -34.77 26.94 29.27
N LEU A 502 -33.68 26.42 29.87
CA LEU A 502 -32.64 25.50 29.35
C LEU A 502 -33.14 24.06 29.00
N PRO A 503 -32.39 23.24 28.23
CA PRO A 503 -31.12 22.61 28.69
C PRO A 503 -29.86 23.01 27.90
N ARG A 504 -28.71 23.05 28.60
CA ARG A 504 -27.38 23.31 28.02
C ARG A 504 -26.84 22.10 27.26
N LEU A 505 -26.33 22.32 26.04
CA LEU A 505 -25.38 21.42 25.40
C LEU A 505 -23.99 21.62 26.03
N CYS A 506 -23.36 20.53 26.47
CA CYS A 506 -22.00 20.56 26.99
C CYS A 506 -20.99 20.78 25.86
N CYS A 507 -20.21 21.86 25.95
CA CYS A 507 -18.99 22.01 25.17
C CYS A 507 -17.81 21.52 26.05
N PRO A 508 -17.04 20.49 25.64
CA PRO A 508 -15.77 20.18 26.29
C PRO A 508 -14.72 21.24 25.95
N TRP A 509 -13.62 21.28 26.72
CA TRP A 509 -12.51 22.27 26.61
C TRP A 509 -12.73 23.63 27.28
N GLY A 510 -13.03 23.60 28.59
CA GLY A 510 -12.71 24.70 29.49
C GLY A 510 -11.32 24.53 30.10
N ARG A 511 -10.40 25.47 29.85
CA ARG A 511 -9.36 25.87 30.81
C ARG A 511 -9.30 27.40 30.84
N CYS A 512 -9.76 27.99 31.93
CA CYS A 512 -9.57 29.41 32.19
C CYS A 512 -8.09 29.68 32.53
N VAL A 513 -7.54 30.74 31.98
CA VAL A 513 -6.35 31.41 32.53
C VAL A 513 -6.84 32.63 33.30
N GLN A 514 -6.27 32.89 34.47
CA GLN A 514 -6.73 33.95 35.38
C GLN A 514 -6.30 35.34 34.91
N ASP A 515 -7.16 36.33 35.15
CA ASP A 515 -6.85 37.75 34.98
C ASP A 515 -5.77 38.23 35.96
N HIS A 516 -4.91 39.14 35.50
CA HIS A 516 -4.58 40.36 36.25
C HIS A 516 -4.15 41.49 35.28
N PRO A 517 -4.30 42.78 35.66
CA PRO A 517 -4.61 43.82 34.69
C PRO A 517 -3.50 44.85 34.42
N SER A 518 -3.83 45.74 33.49
CA SER A 518 -3.35 47.11 33.26
C SER A 518 -2.46 47.32 32.01
N PRO A 519 -2.56 48.49 31.36
CA PRO A 519 -2.30 48.61 29.92
C PRO A 519 -1.09 49.48 29.58
N GLU A 520 -0.47 49.24 28.42
CA GLU A 520 0.25 50.32 27.74
C GLU A 520 0.26 50.19 26.21
N VAL A 521 0.21 51.35 25.59
CA VAL A 521 0.05 51.64 24.15
C VAL A 521 1.34 51.36 23.37
N PHE A 522 1.22 51.20 22.04
CA PHE A 522 2.15 51.56 20.93
C PHE A 522 2.22 50.40 19.90
N THR A 523 1.53 50.43 18.75
CA THR A 523 1.62 51.28 17.53
C THR A 523 2.19 50.46 16.37
N PHE A 524 1.50 50.48 15.23
CA PHE A 524 1.90 49.84 13.97
C PHE A 524 3.11 50.52 13.30
N LEU A 525 4.03 49.71 12.79
CA LEU A 525 4.83 49.95 11.59
C LEU A 525 4.86 48.60 10.84
N ALA A 526 4.23 48.48 9.67
CA ALA A 526 4.61 49.01 8.34
C ALA A 526 5.54 48.03 7.61
#